data_AF-A0A0H2TZS2-F1
#
_entry.id   AF-A0A0H2TZS2-F1
#
_cell.length_a   1.000
_cell.length_b   1.000
_cell.length_c   1.000
_cell.angle_alpha   90.00
_cell.angle_beta   90.00
_cell.angle_gamma   90.00
#
_symmetry.space_group_name_H-M   'P 1'
#
loop_
_entity.id
_entity.type
_entity.pdbx_description
1 polymer ?
#
loop_
_entity_poly.entity_id
_entity_poly.type
_entity_poly.pdbx_seq_one_letter_code
_entity_poly.pdbx_strand_id
1 'polypeptide(L)'
;MVSAGDTPFRSADMSMVQLYISNEIGREVVNALGEVGLVQFRDPKLNEDLSAFQRAFTQEIRRLDNVERQLRYFHAQMEKAGIPLRKLDLDVESLAPPSTAEIDELADRSQGLEARISQLNDSYETLKKREVELTEWRWVLREAGGFFDRAHGNVDEIRASTEDDDAPLLQDV
;
A
#
# COMPACT_ATOMS: atom_id res chain seq x y z
N MET A 1 -50.28 16.41 11.60
CA MET A 1 -49.56 16.16 12.87
C MET A 1 -48.39 17.12 12.90
N VAL A 2 -48.26 17.86 14.00
CA VAL A 2 -47.43 19.07 14.12
C VAL A 2 -45.95 18.73 14.02
N SER A 3 -45.23 19.42 13.13
CA SER A 3 -43.77 19.47 13.13
C SER A 3 -43.32 20.08 14.46
N ALA A 4 -42.85 19.23 15.38
CA ALA A 4 -42.15 19.67 16.57
C ALA A 4 -40.81 20.22 16.10
N GLY A 5 -40.76 21.54 15.89
CA GLY A 5 -39.59 22.23 15.40
C GLY A 5 -38.43 22.06 16.37
N ASP A 6 -37.28 21.70 15.83
CA ASP A 6 -36.00 21.71 16.54
C ASP A 6 -35.77 23.10 17.14
N THR A 7 -35.97 23.21 18.45
CA THR A 7 -35.57 24.40 19.18
C THR A 7 -34.12 24.21 19.63
N PRO A 8 -33.17 25.11 19.28
CA PRO A 8 -31.75 24.94 19.57
C PRO A 8 -31.40 24.98 21.08
N PHE A 9 -32.39 25.18 21.95
CA PHE A 9 -32.21 25.32 23.40
C PHE A 9 -32.40 24.01 24.19
N ARG A 10 -32.94 22.94 23.57
CA ARG A 10 -33.14 21.63 24.22
C ARG A 10 -32.88 20.50 23.23
N SER A 11 -32.53 19.32 23.74
CA SER A 11 -32.41 18.10 22.94
C SER A 11 -33.75 17.75 22.28
N ALA A 12 -33.70 17.15 21.09
CA ALA A 12 -34.87 16.62 20.40
C ALA A 12 -35.49 15.46 21.19
N ASP A 13 -36.81 15.32 21.11
CA ASP A 13 -37.53 14.20 21.71
C ASP A 13 -37.19 12.90 20.95
N MET A 14 -36.60 11.94 21.66
CA MET A 14 -36.18 10.66 21.10
C MET A 14 -37.18 9.56 21.43
N SER A 15 -37.55 8.75 20.45
CA SER A 15 -38.40 7.56 20.64
C SER A 15 -37.61 6.26 20.44
N MET A 16 -37.76 5.31 21.36
CA MET A 16 -37.23 3.95 21.17
C MET A 16 -38.18 3.13 20.31
N VAL A 17 -37.67 2.55 19.22
CA VAL A 17 -38.44 1.70 18.30
C VAL A 17 -37.81 0.32 18.23
N GLN A 18 -38.63 -0.72 18.20
CA GLN A 18 -38.20 -2.10 17.99
C GLN A 18 -38.58 -2.54 16.57
N LEU A 19 -37.58 -2.94 15.79
CA LEU A 19 -37.74 -3.38 14.40
C LEU A 19 -37.68 -4.91 14.35
N TYR A 20 -38.69 -5.52 13.71
CA TYR A 20 -38.68 -6.95 13.39
C TYR A 20 -38.36 -7.08 11.90
N ILE A 21 -37.20 -7.66 11.59
CA ILE A 21 -36.67 -7.73 10.23
C ILE A 21 -36.46 -9.20 9.88
N SER A 22 -36.98 -9.63 8.72
CA SER A 22 -36.70 -10.96 8.18
C SER A 22 -35.25 -11.03 7.69
N ASN A 23 -34.58 -12.16 7.92
CA ASN A 23 -33.17 -12.33 7.57
C ASN A 23 -32.89 -12.11 6.07
N GLU A 24 -33.84 -12.44 5.20
CA GLU A 24 -33.72 -12.31 3.74
C GLU A 24 -33.63 -10.85 3.25
N ILE A 25 -34.29 -9.92 3.92
CA ILE A 25 -34.28 -8.48 3.58
C ILE A 25 -33.38 -7.66 4.51
N GLY A 26 -32.67 -8.29 5.44
CA GLY A 26 -31.89 -7.62 6.47
C GLY A 26 -30.90 -6.60 5.90
N ARG A 27 -30.19 -6.98 4.83
CA ARG A 27 -29.18 -6.13 4.18
C ARG A 27 -29.79 -4.88 3.53
N GLU A 28 -30.88 -5.04 2.80
CA GLU A 28 -31.55 -3.93 2.10
C GLU A 28 -32.15 -2.94 3.09
N VAL A 29 -32.79 -3.44 4.15
CA VAL A 29 -33.38 -2.61 5.21
C VAL A 29 -32.30 -1.81 5.94
N VAL A 30 -31.17 -2.44 6.29
CA VAL A 30 -30.05 -1.74 6.93
C VAL A 30 -29.46 -0.66 6.02
N ASN A 31 -29.35 -0.92 4.71
CA ASN A 31 -28.90 0.08 3.76
C ASN A 31 -29.85 1.29 3.69
N ALA A 32 -31.16 1.02 3.54
CA ALA A 32 -32.17 2.09 3.51
C ALA A 32 -32.19 2.91 4.81
N LEU A 33 -32.04 2.26 5.98
CA LEU A 33 -31.93 2.96 7.27
C LEU A 33 -30.65 3.80 7.37
N GLY A 34 -29.55 3.33 6.77
CA GLY A 34 -28.28 4.06 6.68
C GLY A 34 -28.39 5.33 5.82
N GLU A 35 -29.08 5.25 4.69
CA GLU A 35 -29.33 6.39 3.80
C GLU A 35 -30.20 7.48 4.47
N VAL A 36 -31.18 7.07 5.28
CA VAL A 36 -32.03 8.01 6.03
C VAL A 36 -31.24 8.73 7.14
N GLY A 37 -30.30 8.04 7.80
CA GLY A 37 -29.40 8.65 8.79
C GLY A 37 -30.05 9.14 10.10
N LEU A 38 -31.30 8.76 10.38
CA LEU A 38 -32.06 9.21 11.56
C LEU A 38 -32.08 8.20 12.72
N VAL A 39 -31.49 7.01 12.54
CA VAL A 39 -31.60 5.89 13.49
C VAL A 39 -30.26 5.62 14.15
N GLN A 40 -30.25 5.58 15.49
CA GLN A 40 -29.13 5.10 16.28
C GLN A 40 -29.41 3.67 16.77
N PHE A 41 -28.64 2.69 16.29
CA PHE A 41 -28.72 1.32 16.77
C PHE A 41 -28.09 1.18 18.17
N ARG A 42 -28.72 0.36 19.02
CA ARG A 42 -28.17 -0.05 20.32
C ARG A 42 -27.86 -1.53 20.27
N ASP A 43 -26.71 -1.93 20.83
CA ASP A 43 -26.39 -3.35 20.99
C ASP A 43 -27.41 -3.95 21.98
N PRO A 44 -28.22 -4.94 21.57
CA PRO A 44 -29.15 -5.57 22.50
C PRO A 44 -28.37 -6.26 23.62
N LYS A 45 -28.89 -6.19 24.85
CA LYS A 45 -28.31 -6.84 26.04
C LYS A 45 -28.03 -8.34 25.86
N LEU A 46 -28.66 -8.98 24.88
CA LEU A 46 -28.42 -10.38 24.50
C LEU A 46 -27.01 -10.64 23.92
N ASN A 47 -26.32 -9.60 23.41
CA ASN A 47 -24.98 -9.69 22.83
C ASN A 47 -23.86 -9.28 23.79
N GLU A 48 -24.19 -8.85 25.02
CA GLU A 48 -23.19 -8.41 26.01
C GLU A 48 -22.33 -9.60 26.51
N ASP A 49 -22.90 -10.81 26.54
CA ASP A 49 -22.21 -12.03 26.99
C ASP A 49 -21.44 -12.74 25.87
N LEU A 50 -21.62 -12.31 24.61
CA LEU A 50 -20.98 -12.91 23.45
C LEU A 50 -19.66 -12.21 23.13
N SER A 51 -18.56 -12.99 23.12
CA SER A 51 -17.27 -12.50 22.63
C SER A 51 -17.41 -11.97 21.20
N ALA A 52 -16.67 -10.90 20.87
CA ALA A 52 -16.69 -10.28 19.54
C ALA A 52 -16.49 -11.29 18.38
N PHE A 53 -15.80 -12.41 18.65
CA PHE A 53 -15.56 -13.48 17.67
C PHE A 53 -16.72 -14.45 17.46
N GLN A 54 -17.66 -14.51 18.40
CA GLN A 54 -18.82 -15.41 18.36
C GLN A 54 -20.07 -14.70 17.83
N ARG A 55 -19.99 -13.39 17.60
CA ARG A 55 -21.09 -12.60 17.04
C ARG A 55 -21.36 -13.02 15.61
N ALA A 56 -22.64 -13.00 15.22
CA ALA A 56 -23.04 -13.20 13.83
C ALA A 56 -22.36 -12.16 12.91
N PHE A 57 -22.14 -12.52 11.65
CA PHE A 57 -21.51 -11.69 10.62
C PHE A 57 -20.01 -11.37 10.79
N THR A 58 -19.33 -11.95 11.78
CA THR A 58 -17.89 -11.69 12.02
C THR A 58 -17.00 -12.13 10.86
N GLN A 59 -17.35 -13.21 10.16
CA GLN A 59 -16.54 -13.71 9.04
C GLN A 59 -16.60 -12.76 7.84
N GLU A 60 -17.79 -12.23 7.56
CA GLU A 60 -18.08 -11.27 6.51
C GLU A 60 -17.37 -9.94 6.79
N ILE A 61 -17.40 -9.47 8.04
CA ILE A 61 -16.66 -8.27 8.46
C ILE A 61 -15.15 -8.46 8.24
N ARG A 62 -14.60 -9.62 8.63
CA ARG A 62 -13.17 -9.91 8.40
C ARG A 62 -12.79 -9.96 6.92
N ARG A 63 -13.67 -10.48 6.06
CA ARG A 63 -13.44 -10.48 4.61
C ARG A 63 -13.32 -9.05 4.09
N LEU A 64 -14.24 -8.17 4.49
CA LEU A 64 -14.22 -6.76 4.09
C LEU A 64 -13.04 -5.99 4.67
N ASP A 65 -12.64 -6.26 5.92
CA ASP A 65 -11.44 -5.66 6.53
C ASP A 65 -10.15 -6.03 5.77
N ASN A 66 -10.06 -7.27 5.28
CA ASN A 66 -8.94 -7.65 4.41
C ASN A 66 -8.96 -6.90 3.06
N VAL A 67 -10.14 -6.67 2.47
CA VAL A 67 -10.27 -5.85 1.25
C VAL A 67 -9.88 -4.40 1.54
N GLU A 68 -10.27 -3.83 2.69
CA GLU A 68 -9.84 -2.49 3.10
C GLU A 68 -8.32 -2.40 3.26
N ARG A 69 -7.68 -3.42 3.85
CA ARG A 69 -6.21 -3.52 3.92
C ARG A 69 -5.58 -3.50 2.52
N GLN A 70 -6.17 -4.22 1.55
CA GLN A 70 -5.70 -4.25 0.17
C GLN A 70 -5.85 -2.89 -0.52
N LEU A 71 -6.97 -2.21 -0.34
CA LEU A 71 -7.20 -0.87 -0.90
C LEU A 71 -6.22 0.16 -0.33
N ARG A 72 -5.93 0.11 0.97
CA ARG A 72 -4.88 0.94 1.59
C ARG A 72 -3.50 0.66 1.00
N TYR A 73 -3.19 -0.61 0.73
CA TYR A 73 -1.94 -0.97 0.04
C TYR A 73 -1.88 -0.40 -1.37
N PHE A 74 -2.96 -0.46 -2.16
CA PHE A 74 -3.02 0.15 -3.48
C PHE A 74 -2.82 1.66 -3.44
N HIS A 75 -3.45 2.35 -2.49
CA HIS A 75 -3.25 3.79 -2.30
C HIS A 75 -1.76 4.11 -2.07
N ALA A 76 -1.11 3.38 -1.17
CA ALA A 76 0.32 3.57 -0.88
C ALA A 76 1.21 3.29 -2.10
N GLN A 77 0.87 2.30 -2.94
CA GLN A 77 1.61 2.02 -4.17
C GLN A 77 1.40 3.10 -5.24
N MET A 78 0.18 3.62 -5.37
CA MET A 78 -0.12 4.71 -6.30
C MET A 78 0.60 6.00 -5.91
N GLU A 79 0.66 6.32 -4.61
CA GLU A 79 1.44 7.47 -4.11
C GLU A 79 2.93 7.31 -4.41
N LYS A 80 3.50 6.12 -4.20
CA LYS A 80 4.91 5.84 -4.54
C LYS A 80 5.20 6.00 -6.04
N ALA A 81 4.25 5.59 -6.89
CA ALA A 81 4.36 5.72 -8.34
C ALA A 81 4.03 7.13 -8.86
N GLY A 82 3.54 8.03 -8.01
CA GLY A 82 3.13 9.39 -8.39
C GLY A 82 1.88 9.43 -9.28
N ILE A 83 1.02 8.41 -9.21
CA ILE A 83 -0.19 8.33 -10.05
C ILE A 83 -1.31 9.12 -9.36
N PRO A 84 -1.85 10.19 -9.98
CA PRO A 84 -2.94 10.95 -9.39
C PRO A 84 -4.22 10.13 -9.33
N LEU A 85 -4.80 10.00 -8.14
CA LEU A 85 -6.13 9.41 -7.95
C LEU A 85 -7.18 10.39 -8.46
N ARG A 86 -8.04 9.91 -9.37
CA ARG A 86 -9.25 10.64 -9.76
C ARG A 86 -10.21 10.59 -8.56
N LYS A 87 -10.46 11.75 -7.95
CA LYS A 87 -11.51 11.88 -6.94
C LYS A 87 -12.86 11.67 -7.64
N LEU A 88 -13.63 10.69 -7.18
CA LEU A 88 -15.04 10.59 -7.55
C LEU A 88 -15.79 11.72 -6.84
N ASP A 89 -16.63 12.45 -7.58
CA ASP A 89 -17.50 13.45 -6.99
C ASP A 89 -18.73 12.73 -6.44
N LEU A 90 -18.66 12.37 -5.16
CA LEU A 90 -19.68 11.57 -4.45
C LEU A 90 -21.04 12.28 -4.38
N ASP A 91 -21.09 13.60 -4.58
CA ASP A 91 -22.31 14.40 -4.57
C ASP A 91 -23.17 14.24 -5.84
N VAL A 92 -22.62 13.65 -6.92
CA VAL A 92 -23.29 13.56 -8.24
C VAL A 92 -23.71 12.13 -8.60
N GLU A 93 -22.97 11.12 -8.12
CA GLU A 93 -23.28 9.72 -8.36
C GLU A 93 -23.93 9.10 -7.12
N SER A 94 -25.27 9.07 -7.10
CA SER A 94 -26.02 8.17 -6.22
C SER A 94 -25.68 6.74 -6.63
N LEU A 95 -24.62 6.18 -6.04
CA LEU A 95 -24.23 4.79 -6.26
C LEU A 95 -25.29 3.90 -5.64
N ALA A 96 -25.94 3.10 -6.47
CA ALA A 96 -26.82 2.06 -5.97
C ALA A 96 -26.04 1.15 -5.00
N PRO A 97 -26.65 0.67 -3.91
CA PRO A 97 -25.98 -0.23 -2.99
C PRO A 97 -25.52 -1.48 -3.76
N PRO A 98 -24.23 -1.83 -3.70
CA PRO A 98 -23.69 -2.94 -4.47
C PRO A 98 -24.32 -4.26 -4.04
N SER A 99 -24.58 -5.15 -5.00
CA SER A 99 -25.10 -6.49 -4.70
C SER A 99 -24.05 -7.31 -3.94
N THR A 100 -24.46 -8.38 -3.24
CA THR A 100 -23.52 -9.25 -2.52
C THR A 100 -22.53 -9.92 -3.47
N ALA A 101 -23.01 -10.30 -4.66
CA ALA A 101 -22.18 -10.89 -5.70
C ALA A 101 -21.11 -9.90 -6.22
N GLU A 102 -21.45 -8.63 -6.38
CA GLU A 102 -20.49 -7.59 -6.79
C GLU A 102 -19.39 -7.38 -5.74
N ILE A 103 -19.74 -7.39 -4.46
CA ILE A 103 -18.76 -7.30 -3.37
C ILE A 103 -17.82 -8.48 -3.41
N ASP A 104 -18.34 -9.68 -3.62
CA ASP A 104 -17.55 -10.91 -3.68
C ASP A 104 -16.58 -10.90 -4.86
N GLU A 105 -17.07 -10.51 -6.05
CA GLU A 105 -16.22 -10.35 -7.24
C GLU A 105 -15.16 -9.27 -7.02
N LEU A 106 -15.50 -8.16 -6.35
CA LEU A 106 -14.54 -7.11 -6.04
C LEU A 106 -13.48 -7.58 -5.04
N ALA A 107 -13.85 -8.40 -4.04
CA ALA A 107 -12.91 -8.97 -3.09
C ALA A 107 -11.91 -9.90 -3.79
N ASP A 108 -12.40 -10.78 -4.67
CA ASP A 108 -11.56 -11.74 -5.39
C ASP A 108 -10.64 -11.01 -6.39
N ARG A 109 -11.16 -10.01 -7.11
CA ARG A 109 -10.35 -9.15 -7.99
C ARG A 109 -9.27 -8.39 -7.21
N SER A 110 -9.60 -7.84 -6.04
CA SER A 110 -8.64 -7.12 -5.19
C SER A 110 -7.51 -8.03 -4.72
N GLN A 111 -7.81 -9.27 -4.36
CA GLN A 111 -6.79 -10.26 -4.01
C GLN A 111 -5.87 -10.62 -5.18
N GLY A 112 -6.43 -10.82 -6.38
CA GLY A 112 -5.63 -11.07 -7.59
C GLY A 112 -4.71 -9.90 -7.96
N LEU A 113 -5.21 -8.66 -7.80
CA LEU A 113 -4.44 -7.45 -8.05
C LEU A 113 -3.32 -7.24 -7.01
N GLU A 114 -3.56 -7.52 -5.73
CA GLU A 114 -2.54 -7.47 -4.67
C GLU A 114 -1.38 -8.41 -5.00
N ALA A 115 -1.67 -9.68 -5.32
CA ALA A 115 -0.65 -10.66 -5.67
C ALA A 115 0.17 -10.22 -6.88
N ARG A 116 -0.49 -9.70 -7.92
CA ARG A 116 0.18 -9.23 -9.14
C ARG A 116 1.06 -8.01 -8.88
N ILE A 117 0.57 -7.04 -8.10
CA ILE A 117 1.34 -5.82 -7.77
C ILE A 117 2.54 -6.18 -6.89
N SER A 118 2.37 -7.07 -5.91
CA SER A 118 3.49 -7.56 -5.10
C SER A 118 4.56 -8.20 -5.96
N GLN A 119 4.19 -9.12 -6.86
CA GLN A 119 5.15 -9.78 -7.75
C GLN A 119 5.88 -8.79 -8.69
N LEU A 120 5.16 -7.80 -9.21
CA LEU A 120 5.75 -6.75 -10.04
C LEU A 120 6.74 -5.89 -9.24
N ASN A 121 6.40 -5.54 -7.99
CA ASN A 121 7.29 -4.79 -7.12
C ASN A 121 8.57 -5.58 -6.79
N ASP A 122 8.44 -6.88 -6.46
CA ASP A 122 9.60 -7.74 -6.18
C ASP A 122 10.53 -7.87 -7.41
N SER A 123 9.92 -7.99 -8.59
CA SER A 123 10.65 -8.03 -9.87
C SER A 123 11.35 -6.69 -10.15
N TYR A 124 10.68 -5.58 -9.87
CA TYR A 124 11.23 -4.23 -10.03
C TYR A 124 12.41 -3.98 -9.07
N GLU A 125 12.28 -4.36 -7.80
CA GLU A 125 13.36 -4.25 -6.81
C GLU A 125 14.58 -5.09 -7.21
N THR A 126 14.36 -6.31 -7.68
CA THR A 126 15.43 -7.19 -8.18
C THR A 126 16.15 -6.57 -9.37
N LEU A 127 15.38 -5.99 -10.31
CA LEU A 127 15.95 -5.30 -11.46
C LEU A 127 16.74 -4.05 -11.05
N LYS A 128 16.21 -3.27 -10.11
CA LYS A 128 16.87 -2.05 -9.62
C LYS A 128 18.18 -2.36 -8.90
N LYS A 129 18.23 -3.43 -8.10
CA LYS A 129 19.48 -3.89 -7.46
C LYS A 129 20.54 -4.24 -8.50
N ARG A 130 20.17 -5.03 -9.52
CA ARG A 130 21.09 -5.40 -10.62
C ARG A 130 21.56 -4.19 -11.43
N GLU A 131 20.68 -3.24 -11.68
CA GLU A 131 21.03 -1.98 -12.36
C GLU A 131 22.09 -1.20 -11.56
N VAL A 132 21.89 -1.07 -10.25
CA VAL A 132 22.84 -0.38 -9.36
C VAL A 132 24.19 -1.09 -9.34
N GLU A 133 24.20 -2.41 -9.13
CA GLU A 133 25.43 -3.22 -9.14
C GLU A 133 26.20 -3.03 -10.45
N LEU A 134 25.55 -3.19 -11.61
CA LEU A 134 26.20 -3.00 -12.91
C LEU A 134 26.71 -1.58 -13.12
N THR A 135 26.02 -0.58 -12.58
CA THR A 135 26.45 0.81 -12.63
C THR A 135 27.70 1.01 -11.78
N GLU A 136 27.77 0.43 -10.58
CA GLU A 136 28.95 0.45 -9.72
C GLU A 136 30.14 -0.23 -10.39
N TRP A 137 29.96 -1.43 -10.96
CA TRP A 137 30.99 -2.13 -11.71
C TRP A 137 31.51 -1.31 -12.89
N ARG A 138 30.62 -0.62 -13.61
CA ARG A 138 31.01 0.29 -14.70
C ARG A 138 31.88 1.44 -14.18
N TRP A 139 31.55 2.02 -13.03
CA TRP A 139 32.37 3.07 -12.42
C TRP A 139 33.74 2.55 -11.97
N VAL A 140 33.79 1.37 -11.33
CA VAL A 140 35.05 0.74 -10.93
C VAL A 140 35.94 0.48 -12.14
N LEU A 141 35.40 -0.09 -13.23
CA LEU A 141 36.16 -0.35 -14.46
C LEU A 141 36.71 0.94 -15.08
N ARG A 142 35.94 2.03 -15.05
CA ARG A 142 36.37 3.32 -15.59
C ARG A 142 37.52 3.92 -14.78
N GLU A 143 37.43 3.91 -13.45
CA GLU A 143 38.49 4.45 -12.60
C GLU A 143 39.72 3.55 -12.58
N ALA A 144 39.53 2.22 -12.59
CA ALA A 144 40.62 1.25 -12.71
C ALA A 144 41.36 1.43 -14.04
N GLY A 145 40.66 1.63 -15.17
CA GLY A 145 41.29 1.95 -16.46
C GLY A 145 42.16 3.20 -16.39
N GLY A 146 41.67 4.28 -15.78
CA GLY A 146 42.46 5.50 -15.56
C GLY A 146 43.61 5.33 -14.56
N PHE A 147 43.50 4.42 -13.59
CA PHE A 147 44.60 4.05 -12.71
C PHE A 147 45.68 3.25 -13.45
N PHE A 148 45.28 2.28 -14.28
CA PHE A 148 46.22 1.49 -15.09
C PHE A 148 46.90 2.34 -16.16
N ASP A 149 46.20 3.26 -16.83
CA ASP A 149 46.81 4.18 -17.80
C ASP A 149 47.84 5.11 -17.15
N ARG A 150 47.54 5.64 -15.95
CA ARG A 150 48.49 6.43 -15.15
C ARG A 150 49.69 5.59 -14.68
N ALA A 151 49.46 4.34 -14.29
CA ALA A 151 50.53 3.44 -13.88
C ALA A 151 51.48 3.09 -15.04
N HIS A 152 50.99 2.90 -16.28
CA HIS A 152 51.85 2.65 -17.43
C HIS A 152 52.78 3.83 -17.74
N GLY A 153 52.30 5.08 -17.63
CA GLY A 153 53.15 6.27 -17.77
C GLY A 153 54.24 6.38 -16.70
N ASN A 154 54.01 5.86 -15.50
CA ASN A 154 54.96 5.91 -14.39
C ASN A 154 55.95 4.71 -14.38
N VAL A 155 55.62 3.60 -15.05
CA VAL A 155 56.51 2.44 -15.20
C VAL A 155 57.64 2.73 -16.19
N ASP A 156 57.41 3.58 -17.21
CA ASP A 156 58.46 4.02 -18.12
C ASP A 156 59.53 4.87 -17.39
N GLU A 157 59.16 5.72 -16.42
CA GLU A 157 60.12 6.45 -15.57
C GLU A 157 60.90 5.53 -14.62
N ILE A 158 60.27 4.48 -14.07
CA ILE A 158 60.93 3.53 -13.17
C ILE A 158 61.89 2.59 -13.94
N ARG A 159 61.58 2.27 -15.20
CA ARG A 159 62.50 1.49 -16.06
C ARG A 159 63.71 2.30 -16.52
N ALA A 160 63.53 3.59 -16.82
CA ALA A 160 64.65 4.46 -17.18
C ALA A 160 65.71 4.59 -16.07
N SER A 161 65.32 4.50 -14.79
CA SER A 161 66.26 4.52 -13.65
C SER A 161 67.01 3.20 -13.39
N THR A 162 66.65 2.09 -14.05
CA THR A 162 67.31 0.79 -13.85
C THR A 162 68.38 0.49 -14.93
N GLU A 163 68.39 1.22 -16.05
CA GLU A 163 69.35 1.01 -17.14
C GLU A 163 70.64 1.84 -16.99
N ASP A 164 70.73 2.76 -16.03
CA ASP A 164 71.89 3.65 -15.82
C ASP A 164 72.73 3.30 -14.58
N ASP A 165 72.60 2.07 -14.05
CA ASP A 165 73.34 1.61 -12.87
C ASP A 165 74.71 1.00 -13.26
N ASP A 166 75.50 1.76 -14.02
CA ASP A 166 76.91 1.48 -14.34
C ASP A 166 77.81 2.20 -13.31
N ALA A 167 77.61 1.91 -12.03
CA ALA A 167 78.44 2.41 -10.93
C ALA A 167 79.67 1.51 -10.75
N PRO A 168 80.91 2.04 -10.85
CA PRO A 168 82.11 1.22 -10.73
C PRO A 168 82.25 0.72 -9.29
N LEU A 169 82.15 -0.60 -9.10
CA LEU A 169 82.42 -1.27 -7.83
C LEU A 169 83.86 -1.02 -7.41
N LEU A 170 84.02 -0.58 -6.15
CA LEU A 170 85.27 -0.38 -5.43
C LEU A 170 86.32 -1.45 -5.78
N GLN A 171 87.35 -1.04 -6.52
CA GLN A 171 88.65 -1.69 -6.48
C GLN A 171 89.26 -1.41 -5.11
N ASP A 172 89.46 -2.46 -4.32
CA ASP A 172 90.59 -2.59 -3.40
C ASP A 172 90.67 -4.05 -2.90
N VAL A 173 91.55 -4.82 -3.54
CA VAL A 173 92.66 -5.67 -3.01
C VAL A 173 93.19 -6.53 -4.15
#